data_AF-E9HUW8-F1
#
_entry.id   AF-E9HUW8-F1
#
_cell.length_a   1.000
_cell.length_b   1.000
_cell.length_c   1.000
_cell.angle_alpha   90.00
_cell.angle_beta   90.00
_cell.angle_gamma   90.00
#
_symmetry.space_group_name_H-M   'P 1'
#
loop_
_entity.id
_entity.type
_entity.pdbx_description
1 polymer ?
#
loop_
_entity_poly.entity_id
_entity_poly.type
_entity_poly.pdbx_seq_one_letter_code
_entity_poly.pdbx_strand_id
1 'polypeptide(L)'
;MPKPSGSRFLLYIDSSGQTSLENMTHQFRVDTDRAVQFISIDGRAITDTVLDGIFTREKDAENNAVKLSFVICDAVRCNGQDITKMNVFQHIAFVKEM
;
A
#
# COMPACT_ATOMS: atom_id res chain seq x y z
N MET A 1 -12.27 13.39 -2.67
CA MET A 1 -10.83 13.59 -2.93
C MET A 1 -10.60 13.57 -4.44
N PRO A 2 -9.72 14.42 -4.99
CA PRO A 2 -9.33 14.29 -6.40
C PRO A 2 -8.70 12.92 -6.63
N LYS A 3 -8.95 12.33 -7.81
CA LYS A 3 -8.40 11.01 -8.15
C LYS A 3 -6.88 11.14 -8.33
N PRO A 4 -6.05 10.36 -7.62
CA PRO A 4 -4.61 10.42 -7.78
C PRO A 4 -4.23 10.04 -9.23
N SER A 5 -3.30 10.79 -9.82
CA SER A 5 -2.78 10.51 -11.16
C SER A 5 -1.48 9.73 -11.06
N GLY A 6 -1.39 8.60 -11.74
CA GLY A 6 -0.18 7.78 -11.74
C GLY A 6 -0.43 6.34 -12.16
N SER A 7 0.57 5.50 -11.91
CA SER A 7 0.51 4.08 -12.26
C SER A 7 -0.15 3.28 -11.14
N ARG A 8 -1.09 2.41 -11.51
CA ARG A 8 -1.80 1.51 -10.58
C ARG A 8 -0.99 0.24 -10.33
N PHE A 9 -0.93 -0.17 -9.08
CA PHE A 9 -0.27 -1.38 -8.64
C PHE A 9 -1.07 -2.07 -7.54
N LEU A 10 -0.95 -3.39 -7.50
CA LEU A 10 -1.23 -4.17 -6.31
C LEU A 10 0.07 -4.28 -5.49
N LEU A 11 -0.04 -4.07 -4.19
CA LEU A 11 1.03 -4.24 -3.23
C LEU A 11 0.74 -5.49 -2.40
N TYR A 12 1.67 -6.44 -2.45
CA TYR A 12 1.59 -7.70 -1.74
C TYR A 12 2.63 -7.74 -0.63
N ILE A 13 2.20 -8.11 0.56
CA ILE A 13 3.07 -8.46 1.68
C ILE A 13 2.75 -9.90 2.05
N ASP A 14 3.72 -10.80 1.97
CA ASP A 14 3.51 -12.21 2.30
C ASP A 14 3.61 -12.48 3.81
N SER A 15 3.48 -13.75 4.20
CA SER A 15 3.54 -14.18 5.61
C SER A 15 4.90 -13.96 6.27
N SER A 16 5.96 -13.75 5.49
CA SER A 16 7.30 -13.43 5.98
C SER A 16 7.59 -11.93 6.00
N GLY A 17 6.64 -11.10 5.59
CA GLY A 17 6.80 -9.65 5.46
C GLY A 17 7.50 -9.22 4.17
N GLN A 18 7.80 -10.15 3.25
CA GLN A 18 8.40 -9.77 1.97
C GLN A 18 7.38 -9.04 1.12
N THR A 19 7.82 -7.91 0.57
CA THR A 19 6.96 -6.99 -0.16
C THR A 19 7.24 -7.05 -1.66
N SER A 20 6.17 -7.11 -2.45
CA SER A 20 6.24 -6.97 -3.91
C SER A 20 5.12 -6.06 -4.44
N LEU A 21 5.38 -5.50 -5.61
CA LEU A 21 4.44 -4.69 -6.37
C LEU A 21 4.16 -5.40 -7.69
N GLU A 22 2.90 -5.42 -8.08
CA GLU A 22 2.48 -5.99 -9.36
C GLU A 22 1.63 -4.96 -10.11
N ASN A 23 1.87 -4.84 -11.41
CA ASN A 23 0.92 -4.24 -12.33
C ASN A 23 0.56 -5.26 -13.41
N MET A 24 -0.27 -4.85 -14.38
CA MET A 24 -0.76 -5.72 -15.46
C MET A 24 0.32 -6.46 -16.28
N THR A 25 1.59 -6.06 -16.19
CA THR A 25 2.66 -6.55 -17.06
C THR A 25 3.96 -6.92 -16.34
N HIS A 26 4.15 -6.49 -15.10
CA HIS A 26 5.41 -6.63 -14.38
C HIS A 26 5.19 -6.86 -12.89
N GLN A 27 6.13 -7.60 -12.30
CA GLN A 27 6.26 -7.76 -10.86
C GLN A 27 7.62 -7.19 -10.40
N PHE A 28 7.61 -6.47 -9.29
CA PHE A 28 8.78 -5.82 -8.71
C PHE A 28 8.91 -6.24 -7.24
N ARG A 29 10.12 -6.59 -6.81
CA ARG A 29 10.41 -6.77 -5.39
C ARG A 29 10.72 -5.41 -4.76
N VAL A 30 10.16 -5.13 -3.59
CA VAL A 30 10.46 -3.92 -2.83
C VAL A 30 11.59 -4.21 -1.86
N ASP A 31 12.63 -3.37 -1.88
CA ASP A 31 13.71 -3.40 -0.89
C ASP A 31 13.26 -2.70 0.39
N THR A 32 12.72 -3.48 1.32
CA THR A 32 12.26 -2.99 2.63
C THR A 32 13.38 -2.75 3.63
N ASP A 33 14.59 -3.23 3.34
CA ASP A 33 15.74 -3.08 4.24
C ASP A 33 16.38 -1.69 4.09
N ARG A 34 16.23 -1.06 2.92
CA ARG A 34 16.93 0.19 2.58
C ARG A 34 16.03 1.30 2.06
N ALA A 35 14.89 0.99 1.43
CA ALA A 35 14.13 1.98 0.67
C ALA A 35 12.74 2.29 1.27
N VAL A 36 12.05 1.31 1.86
CA VAL A 36 10.67 1.49 2.32
C VAL A 36 10.45 0.77 3.65
N GLN A 37 9.89 1.47 4.63
CA GLN A 37 9.44 0.87 5.89
C GLN A 37 7.92 0.91 5.98
N PHE A 38 7.32 -0.21 6.36
CA PHE A 38 5.90 -0.30 6.72
C PHE A 38 5.77 -0.15 8.23
N ILE A 39 4.88 0.76 8.67
CA ILE A 39 4.68 1.06 10.08
C ILE A 39 3.21 0.81 10.39
N SER A 40 2.95 -0.16 11.27
CA SER A 40 1.63 -0.40 11.86
C SER A 40 1.43 0.52 13.07
N ILE A 41 0.22 1.03 13.29
CA ILE A 41 -0.08 1.89 14.45
C ILE A 41 0.03 1.08 15.74
N ASP A 42 -0.38 -0.19 15.70
CA ASP A 42 -0.27 -1.12 16.83
C ASP A 42 1.14 -1.73 17.02
N GLY A 43 2.10 -1.37 16.16
CA GLY A 43 3.48 -1.84 16.19
C GLY A 43 3.67 -3.30 15.77
N ARG A 44 2.61 -4.00 15.32
CA ARG A 44 2.73 -5.38 14.82
C ARG A 44 3.31 -5.40 13.41
N ALA A 45 3.93 -6.54 13.07
CA ALA A 45 4.35 -6.79 11.70
C ALA A 45 3.12 -6.88 10.79
N ILE A 46 3.18 -6.20 9.65
CA ILE A 46 2.18 -6.33 8.60
C ILE A 46 2.55 -7.53 7.75
N THR A 47 1.66 -8.51 7.65
CA THR A 47 1.85 -9.72 6.84
C THR A 47 0.58 -10.04 6.06
N ASP A 48 0.65 -10.97 5.10
CA ASP A 48 -0.53 -11.53 4.42
C ASP A 48 -1.54 -10.47 3.95
N THR A 49 -1.01 -9.43 3.30
CA THR A 49 -1.73 -8.18 2.98
C THR A 49 -1.67 -7.91 1.49
N VAL A 50 -2.80 -7.48 0.92
CA VAL A 50 -2.94 -7.12 -0.50
C VAL A 50 -3.70 -5.81 -0.60
N LEU A 51 -2.99 -4.77 -1.04
CA LEU A 51 -3.52 -3.42 -1.20
C LEU A 51 -3.55 -3.03 -2.68
N ASP A 52 -4.58 -2.33 -3.10
CA ASP A 52 -4.68 -1.74 -4.44
C ASP A 52 -4.49 -0.24 -4.32
N GLY A 53 -3.56 0.32 -5.09
CA GLY A 53 -3.25 1.73 -5.01
C GLY A 53 -2.57 2.29 -6.23
N ILE A 54 -2.34 3.59 -6.17
CA ILE A 54 -1.73 4.37 -7.24
C ILE A 54 -0.46 5.03 -6.70
N PHE A 55 0.66 4.80 -7.38
CA PHE A 55 1.86 5.59 -7.13
C PHE A 55 1.73 6.97 -7.76
N THR A 56 1.77 8.00 -6.93
CA THR A 56 1.76 9.40 -7.34
C THR A 56 3.05 10.08 -6.89
N ARG A 57 3.45 11.12 -7.63
CA ARG A 57 4.58 11.98 -7.28
C ARG A 57 4.02 13.28 -6.75
N GLU A 58 4.34 13.58 -5.50
CA GLU A 58 3.96 14.83 -4.85
C GLU A 58 5.20 15.68 -4.66
N LYS A 59 5.11 16.97 -4.99
CA LYS A 59 6.16 17.92 -4.63
C LYS A 59 6.04 18.20 -3.15
N ASP A 60 7.11 17.92 -2.42
CA ASP A 60 7.28 18.40 -1.06
C ASP A 60 7.37 19.94 -1.11
N ALA A 61 6.39 20.60 -0.48
CA ALA A 61 6.27 22.04 -0.47
C ALA A 61 7.43 22.72 0.28
N GLU A 62 8.08 22.02 1.20
CA GLU A 62 9.15 22.58 2.05
C GLU A 62 10.53 22.45 1.39
N ASN A 63 10.79 21.33 0.72
CA ASN A 63 12.15 20.98 0.28
C ASN A 63 12.34 20.94 -1.24
N ASN A 64 11.30 21.25 -2.01
CA ASN A 64 11.30 21.12 -3.47
C ASN A 64 11.66 19.68 -3.97
N ALA A 65 11.61 18.71 -3.06
CA ALA A 65 11.86 17.30 -3.31
C ALA A 65 10.61 16.65 -3.91
N VAL A 66 10.79 15.61 -4.72
CA VAL A 66 9.67 14.82 -5.23
C VAL A 66 9.54 13.59 -4.35
N LYS A 67 8.45 13.51 -3.59
CA LYS A 67 8.09 12.34 -2.80
C LYS A 67 7.25 11.40 -3.64
N LEU A 68 7.62 10.13 -3.67
CA LEU A 68 6.81 9.07 -4.25
C LEU A 68 5.89 8.53 -3.16
N SER A 69 4.58 8.59 -3.40
CA SER A 69 3.54 8.17 -2.45
C SER A 69 2.70 7.05 -3.07
N PHE A 70 2.42 5.99 -2.32
CA PHE A 70 1.45 4.96 -2.69
C PHE A 70 0.09 5.29 -2.06
N VAL A 71 -0.86 5.73 -2.87
CA VAL A 71 -2.21 6.07 -2.41
C VAL A 71 -3.08 4.83 -2.47
N ILE A 72 -3.43 4.29 -1.30
CA ILE A 72 -4.29 3.12 -1.16
C ILE A 72 -5.72 3.50 -1.59
N CYS A 73 -6.22 2.82 -2.62
CA CYS A 73 -7.54 3.01 -3.18
C CYS A 73 -8.52 1.93 -2.71
N ASP A 74 -8.02 0.71 -2.51
CA ASP A 74 -8.80 -0.42 -2.01
C ASP A 74 -7.87 -1.43 -1.32
N ALA A 75 -8.45 -2.40 -0.62
CA ALA A 75 -7.72 -3.48 0.01
C ALA A 75 -8.49 -4.80 -0.12
N VAL A 76 -7.77 -5.87 -0.43
CA VAL A 76 -8.33 -7.21 -0.70
C VAL A 76 -8.15 -8.10 0.53
N ARG A 77 -6.99 -7.99 1.17
CA ARG A 77 -6.60 -8.76 2.35
C ARG A 77 -5.71 -7.91 3.25
N CYS A 78 -5.82 -8.07 4.55
CA CYS A 78 -4.93 -7.42 5.51
C CYS A 78 -4.71 -8.34 6.71
N ASN A 79 -3.44 -8.59 7.08
CA ASN A 79 -3.05 -9.47 8.19
C ASN A 79 -3.77 -10.81 8.20
N GLY A 80 -3.86 -11.46 7.03
CA GLY A 80 -4.46 -12.78 6.90
C GLY A 80 -5.98 -12.78 6.81
N GLN A 81 -6.65 -11.64 7.03
CA GLN A 81 -8.10 -11.49 6.93
C GLN A 81 -8.50 -11.01 5.53
N ASP A 82 -9.30 -11.83 4.83
CA ASP A 82 -9.92 -11.42 3.57
C ASP A 82 -11.02 -10.39 3.86
N ILE A 83 -10.90 -9.21 3.25
CA ILE A 83 -11.79 -8.08 3.47
C ILE A 83 -12.74 -7.84 2.28
N THR A 84 -12.59 -8.58 1.19
CA THR A 84 -13.39 -8.48 -0.06
C THR A 84 -14.92 -8.58 0.08
N LYS A 85 -15.41 -9.06 1.23
CA LYS A 85 -16.85 -9.17 1.53
C LYS A 85 -17.42 -7.93 2.23
N MET A 86 -16.56 -7.00 2.63
CA MET A 86 -16.95 -5.74 3.26
C MET A 86 -17.26 -4.71 2.16
N ASN A 87 -17.87 -3.58 2.52
CA ASN A 87 -18.06 -2.50 1.54
C ASN A 87 -16.78 -1.66 1.39
N VAL A 88 -16.62 -0.96 0.27
CA VAL A 88 -15.40 -0.19 -0.06
C VAL A 88 -15.03 0.86 1.00
N PHE A 89 -16.02 1.42 1.72
CA PHE A 89 -15.76 2.37 2.81
C PHE A 89 -15.19 1.68 4.05
N GLN A 90 -15.59 0.43 4.30
CA GLN A 90 -15.06 -0.41 5.37
C GLN A 90 -13.64 -0.91 5.07
N HIS A 91 -13.28 -1.13 3.80
CA HIS A 91 -11.92 -1.53 3.42
C HIS A 91 -10.89 -0.48 3.84
N ILE A 92 -11.15 0.79 3.51
CA ILE A 92 -10.24 1.90 3.81
C ILE A 92 -10.23 2.19 5.31
N ALA A 93 -11.38 2.08 6.00
CA ALA A 93 -11.42 2.25 7.45
C ALA A 93 -10.58 1.17 8.17
N PHE A 94 -10.70 -0.09 7.76
CA PHE A 94 -9.93 -1.20 8.34
C PHE A 94 -8.42 -1.01 8.20
N VAL A 95 -7.96 -0.55 7.03
CA VAL A 95 -6.53 -0.25 6.80
C VAL A 95 -6.03 0.93 7.64
N LYS A 96 -6.90 1.88 7.99
CA LYS A 96 -6.52 3.06 8.79
C LYS A 96 -6.46 2.81 10.29
N GLU A 97 -7.19 1.80 10.79
CA GLU A 97 -7.32 1.52 12.22
C GLU A 97 -6.29 0.50 12.74
N MET A 98 -5.47 -0.07 11.85
CA MET A 98 -4.34 -0.97 12.15
C MET A 98 -3.02 -0.19 12.17
#